data_AF-A0A954HDH1-F1
#
_entry.id   AF-A0A954HDH1-F1
#
_cell.length_a   1.000
_cell.length_b   1.000
_cell.length_c   1.000
_cell.angle_alpha   90.00
_cell.angle_beta   90.00
_cell.angle_gamma   90.00
#
_symmetry.space_group_name_H-M   'P 1'
#
loop_
_entity.id
_entity.type
_entity.pdbx_description
1 polymer ?
#
loop_
_entity_poly.entity_id
_entity_poly.type
_entity_poly.pdbx_seq_one_letter_code
_entity_poly.pdbx_strand_id
1 'polypeptide(L)'
;EVIQSAEASSPHSVFHWQLGNQWVVREGNWKLLAHPRDTSGTPEEQKKAAVPNRMLINLAEDIGEKRNLVDQYPDIARKLEKQHEEWAQDLEK
;
A
#
# COMPACT_ATOMS: atom_id res chain seq x y z
N GLU A 1 2.26 -20.35 16.62
CA GLU A 1 2.00 -19.15 17.44
C GLU A 1 2.47 -17.95 16.64
N VAL A 2 1.60 -16.99 16.34
CA VAL A 2 1.85 -15.94 15.32
C VAL A 2 2.57 -14.71 15.91
N ILE A 3 2.71 -14.61 17.23
CA ILE A 3 3.39 -13.51 17.91
C ILE A 3 4.27 -14.08 19.03
N GLN A 4 5.50 -14.50 18.69
CA GLN A 4 6.49 -14.98 19.68
C GLN A 4 7.50 -13.91 20.10
N SER A 5 7.87 -13.00 19.20
CA SER A 5 8.83 -11.91 19.45
C SER A 5 8.69 -10.85 18.37
N ALA A 6 9.06 -9.60 18.68
CA ALA A 6 9.14 -8.51 17.70
C ALA A 6 10.18 -8.76 16.59
N GLU A 7 11.16 -9.63 16.85
CA GLU A 7 12.24 -9.98 15.92
C GLU A 7 11.95 -11.24 15.10
N ALA A 8 10.83 -11.93 15.38
CA ALA A 8 10.46 -13.13 14.65
C ALA A 8 10.05 -12.78 13.21
N SER A 9 10.53 -13.57 12.24
CA SER A 9 10.15 -13.38 10.85
C SER A 9 8.65 -13.61 10.68
N SER A 10 7.98 -12.66 10.04
CA SER A 10 6.54 -12.77 9.78
C SER A 10 6.27 -13.97 8.85
N PRO A 11 5.30 -14.85 9.19
CA PRO A 11 4.87 -15.88 8.25
C PRO A 11 4.14 -15.30 7.03
N HIS A 12 3.78 -14.02 7.07
CA HIS A 12 3.19 -13.26 5.97
C HIS A 12 4.27 -12.38 5.33
N SER A 13 4.73 -12.78 4.15
CA SER A 13 5.74 -12.03 3.37
C SER A 13 5.15 -10.81 2.67
N VAL A 14 3.93 -10.97 2.13
CA VAL A 14 3.20 -9.93 1.40
C VAL A 14 1.77 -9.89 1.88
N PHE A 15 1.23 -8.68 2.02
CA PHE A 15 -0.18 -8.47 2.31
C PHE A 15 -0.85 -7.72 1.17
N HIS A 16 -2.07 -8.13 0.86
CA HIS A 16 -2.92 -7.50 -0.13
C HIS A 16 -4.27 -7.16 0.48
N TRP A 17 -4.80 -5.98 0.17
CA TRP A 17 -6.15 -5.56 0.53
C TRP A 17 -6.78 -4.86 -0.66
N GLN A 18 -8.06 -5.13 -0.91
CA GLN A 18 -8.81 -4.48 -1.98
C GLN A 18 -10.24 -4.17 -1.53
N LEU A 19 -10.69 -2.96 -1.83
CA LEU A 19 -12.05 -2.48 -1.61
C LEU A 19 -12.50 -1.69 -2.83
N GLY A 20 -13.38 -2.30 -3.65
CA GLY A 20 -13.77 -1.74 -4.93
C GLY A 20 -12.57 -1.58 -5.86
N ASN A 21 -12.32 -0.35 -6.33
CA ASN A 21 -11.16 -0.01 -7.16
C ASN A 21 -9.92 0.40 -6.35
N GLN A 22 -10.03 0.54 -5.03
CA GLN A 22 -8.91 0.86 -4.16
C GLN A 22 -8.22 -0.43 -3.75
N TRP A 23 -6.90 -0.45 -3.83
CA TRP A 23 -6.13 -1.59 -3.38
C TRP A 23 -4.79 -1.17 -2.79
N VAL A 24 -4.26 -2.05 -1.96
CA VAL A 24 -3.00 -1.87 -1.25
C VAL A 24 -2.23 -3.17 -1.28
N VAL A 25 -0.93 -3.06 -1.48
CA VAL A 25 0.02 -4.15 -1.31
C VAL A 25 1.15 -3.70 -0.40
N ARG A 26 1.56 -4.56 0.52
CA ARG A 26 2.67 -4.32 1.44
C ARG A 26 3.63 -5.50 1.44
N GLU A 27 4.90 -5.21 1.21
CA GLU A 27 6.00 -6.16 1.34
C GLU A 27 7.05 -5.54 2.27
N GLY A 28 7.20 -6.09 3.49
CA GLY A 28 8.07 -5.54 4.52
C GLY A 28 7.72 -4.08 4.87
N ASN A 29 8.66 -3.17 4.63
CA ASN A 29 8.50 -1.73 4.89
C ASN A 29 7.85 -0.97 3.74
N TRP A 30 7.76 -1.57 2.54
CA TRP A 30 7.21 -0.90 1.37
C TRP A 30 5.72 -1.15 1.27
N LYS A 31 4.96 -0.07 1.07
CA LYS A 31 3.51 -0.10 0.89
C LYS A 31 3.15 0.71 -0.34
N LEU A 32 2.44 0.09 -1.28
CA LEU A 32 1.88 0.76 -2.45
C LEU A 32 0.37 0.84 -2.29
N LEU A 33 -0.16 2.05 -2.42
CA LEU A 33 -1.59 2.34 -2.46
C LEU A 33 -1.99 2.76 -3.86
N ALA A 34 -3.06 2.16 -4.38
CA ALA A 34 -3.64 2.49 -5.67
C ALA A 34 -5.07 3.01 -5.52
N HIS A 35 -5.35 4.09 -6.24
CA HIS A 35 -6.58 4.88 -6.10
C HIS A 35 -6.89 5.21 -4.64
N PRO A 36 -5.92 5.68 -3.83
CA PRO A 36 -6.18 6.04 -2.45
C PRO A 36 -7.20 7.17 -2.36
N ARG A 37 -7.95 7.16 -1.27
CA ARG A 37 -8.92 8.21 -0.94
C ARG A 37 -8.50 8.80 0.39
N ASP A 38 -8.30 10.11 0.41
CA ASP A 38 -8.11 10.82 1.66
C ASP A 38 -9.47 11.00 2.33
N THR A 39 -9.61 10.41 3.51
CA THR A 39 -10.80 10.54 4.35
C THR A 39 -10.58 11.50 5.50
N SER A 40 -9.47 12.23 5.50
CA SER A 40 -9.15 13.27 6.49
C SER A 40 -10.00 14.52 6.25
N GLY A 41 -10.33 15.22 7.33
CA GLY A 41 -11.09 16.46 7.27
C GLY A 41 -12.58 16.28 6.96
N THR A 42 -13.24 17.38 6.68
CA THR A 42 -14.67 17.47 6.37
C THR A 42 -14.99 16.92 4.97
N PRO A 43 -16.25 16.55 4.69
CA PRO A 43 -16.65 16.07 3.36
C PRO A 43 -16.34 17.04 2.21
N GLU A 44 -16.29 18.35 2.48
CA GLU A 44 -15.96 19.37 1.48
C GLU A 44 -14.46 19.42 1.18
N GLU A 45 -13.62 19.21 2.19
CA GLU A 45 -12.16 19.13 2.04
C GLU A 45 -11.77 17.86 1.29
N GLN A 46 -12.38 16.73 1.62
CA GLN A 46 -12.16 15.45 0.93
C GLN A 46 -12.47 15.53 -0.58
N LYS A 47 -13.53 16.25 -0.97
CA LYS A 47 -13.89 16.45 -2.38
C LYS A 47 -12.87 17.30 -3.14
N LYS A 48 -12.12 18.15 -2.43
CA LYS A 48 -11.11 19.04 -3.01
C LYS A 48 -9.70 18.45 -2.92
N ALA A 49 -9.50 17.40 -2.13
CA ALA A 49 -8.22 16.75 -1.95
C ALA A 49 -7.73 16.17 -3.28
N ALA A 50 -6.61 16.69 -3.78
CA ALA A 50 -5.91 16.13 -4.92
C ALA A 50 -5.04 14.95 -4.44
N VAL A 51 -5.62 13.75 -4.42
CA VAL A 51 -4.91 12.54 -4.01
C VAL A 51 -4.29 11.87 -5.24
N PRO A 52 -2.97 11.59 -5.24
CA PRO A 52 -2.34 10.86 -6.34
C PRO A 52 -2.96 9.46 -6.53
N ASN A 53 -3.10 9.02 -7.78
CA ASN A 53 -3.62 7.68 -8.10
C ASN A 53 -2.72 6.52 -7.63
N ARG A 54 -1.44 6.81 -7.36
CA ARG A 54 -0.45 5.87 -6.83
C ARG A 54 0.37 6.55 -5.76
N MET A 55 0.50 5.89 -4.62
CA MET A 55 1.36 6.34 -3.52
C MET A 55 2.24 5.21 -3.04
N LEU A 56 3.56 5.38 -3.12
CA LEU A 56 4.53 4.46 -2.55
C LEU A 56 5.08 5.04 -1.25
N ILE A 57 4.97 4.28 -0.16
CA ILE A 57 5.39 4.68 1.18
C ILE A 57 6.45 3.70 1.70
N ASN A 58 7.48 4.22 2.33
CA ASN A 58 8.42 3.45 3.14
C ASN A 58 8.09 3.62 4.63
N LEU A 59 7.46 2.61 5.24
CA LEU A 59 7.00 2.65 6.63
C LEU A 59 8.14 2.69 7.66
N ALA A 60 9.37 2.31 7.28
CA ALA A 60 10.52 2.45 8.17
C ALA A 60 10.97 3.91 8.32
N GLU A 61 10.74 4.73 7.29
CA GLU A 61 11.13 6.14 7.26
C GLU A 61 9.95 7.08 7.53
N ASP A 62 8.73 6.67 7.17
CA ASP A 62 7.52 7.47 7.27
C ASP A 62 6.31 6.61 7.65
N ILE A 63 6.21 6.31 8.94
CA ILE A 63 5.05 5.60 9.51
C ILE A 63 3.75 6.40 9.40
N GLY A 64 3.84 7.72 9.18
CA GLY A 64 2.69 8.61 9.01
C GLY A 64 2.16 8.67 7.58
N GLU A 65 2.80 7.97 6.63
CA GLU A 65 2.36 7.84 5.24
C GLU A 65 2.17 9.19 4.51
N LYS A 66 3.03 10.18 4.79
CA LYS A 66 2.91 11.55 4.29
C LYS A 66 3.69 11.77 2.99
N ARG A 67 4.76 11.02 2.77
CA ARG A 67 5.70 11.20 1.66
C ARG A 67 5.47 10.15 0.59
N ASN A 68 4.96 10.59 -0.55
CA ASN A 68 4.88 9.74 -1.74
C ASN A 68 6.27 9.61 -2.39
N LEU A 69 6.76 8.37 -2.49
CA LEU A 69 8.06 8.01 -3.06
C LEU A 69 7.93 7.32 -4.43
N VAL A 70 6.75 7.33 -5.05
CA VAL A 70 6.49 6.56 -6.29
C VAL A 70 7.42 6.96 -7.44
N ASP A 71 7.70 8.26 -7.59
CA ASP A 71 8.58 8.77 -8.64
C ASP A 71 10.07 8.55 -8.33
N GLN A 72 10.41 8.39 -7.05
CA GLN A 72 11.78 8.15 -6.59
C GLN A 72 12.17 6.68 -6.70
N TYR A 73 11.22 5.76 -6.48
CA TYR A 73 11.45 4.32 -6.56
C TYR A 73 10.41 3.63 -7.48
N PRO A 74 10.36 3.97 -8.78
CA PRO A 74 9.38 3.42 -9.70
C PRO A 74 9.53 1.90 -9.87
N ASP A 75 10.73 1.35 -9.72
CA ASP A 75 10.99 -0.08 -9.79
C ASP A 75 10.29 -0.85 -8.65
N ILE A 76 10.31 -0.28 -7.44
CA ILE A 76 9.66 -0.87 -6.27
C ILE A 76 8.14 -0.80 -6.44
N ALA A 77 7.62 0.33 -6.92
CA ALA A 77 6.19 0.48 -7.21
C ALA A 77 5.73 -0.57 -8.25
N ARG A 78 6.45 -0.74 -9.35
CA ARG A 78 6.13 -1.74 -10.38
C ARG A 78 6.19 -3.18 -9.85
N LYS A 79 7.19 -3.50 -9.03
CA LYS A 79 7.31 -4.83 -8.40
C LYS A 79 6.09 -5.12 -7.52
N LEU A 80 5.69 -4.17 -6.70
CA LEU A 80 4.54 -4.30 -5.81
C LEU A 80 3.22 -4.39 -6.59
N GLU A 81 3.03 -3.57 -7.61
CA GLU A 81 1.86 -3.62 -8.49
C GLU A 81 1.72 -5.00 -9.14
N LYS A 82 2.80 -5.55 -9.72
CA LYS A 82 2.81 -6.90 -10.31
C LYS A 82 2.41 -7.98 -9.30
N GLN A 83 2.93 -7.91 -8.07
CA GLN A 83 2.56 -8.86 -7.01
C GLN A 83 1.06 -8.82 -6.69
N HIS A 84 0.46 -7.62 -6.68
CA HIS A 84 -0.97 -7.48 -6.45
C HIS A 84 -1.80 -8.00 -7.63
N GLU A 85 -1.38 -7.73 -8.87
CA GLU A 85 -2.05 -8.26 -10.07
C GLU A 85 -2.03 -9.80 -10.09
N GLU A 86 -0.89 -10.42 -9.77
CA GLU A 86 -0.75 -11.87 -9.69
C GLU A 86 -1.66 -12.47 -8.60
N TRP A 87 -1.71 -11.82 -7.43
CA TRP A 87 -2.62 -12.21 -6.35
C TRP A 87 -4.10 -12.08 -6.75
N ALA A 88 -4.48 -10.97 -7.40
CA ALA A 88 -5.86 -10.73 -7.82
C ALA A 88 -6.32 -11.77 -8.85
N GLN A 89 -5.46 -12.10 -9.82
CA GLN A 89 -5.74 -13.14 -10.81
C GLN A 89 -5.89 -14.53 -10.19
N ASP A 90 -5.18 -14.82 -9.10
CA ASP A 90 -5.29 -16.11 -8.41
C ASP A 90 -6.63 -16.26 -7.67
N LEU A 91 -7.20 -15.16 -7.17
CA LEU A 91 -8.52 -15.17 -6.54
C LEU A 91 -9.68 -15.39 -7.52
N GLU A 92 -9.50 -15.10 -8.80
CA GLU A 92 -10.52 -15.24 -9.84
C GLU A 92 -10.58 -16.65 -10.46
N LYS A 93 -9.71 -17.56 -10.03
CA LYS A 93 -9.71 -18.98 -10.45
C LYS A 93 -10.68 -19.82 -9.61
#